data_AF-A0A653K915-F1
#
_entry.id   AF-A0A653K915-F1
#
_cell.length_a   1.000
_cell.length_b   1.000
_cell.length_c   1.000
_cell.angle_alpha   90.00
_cell.angle_beta   90.00
_cell.angle_gamma   90.00
#
_symmetry.space_group_name_H-M   'P 1'
#
loop_
_entity.id
_entity.type
_entity.pdbx_description
1 polymer ?
#
loop_
_entity_poly.entity_id
_entity_poly.type
_entity_poly.pdbx_seq_one_letter_code
_entity_poly.pdbx_strand_id
1 'polypeptide(L)'
;MEHKKFYQSYYDAGFFFPASILTTYALSLYTKPFVILSGISGTGKTKIAQLFDLDLDSEKMPVLDVGRNTKEKLIIKVPEVFDRFNFTQEQLSEILSPEEYREFFEKANEFKNNKNDGNFTDIYVLNITDKFGQFQLGLYGQRASNPLVRVRYKKSRRDKDGPDYDSEIHLKAHYQVGDVLELEKVSDRNFQVVSVNEQSVIHQYKNVQKTFLNRKCFLPVKSDWTDNSELFGFYNMIEQKYHVPYFLEFLLTASNNPEFPFYVILDEMNLSKVEHYFSDILSCIESRVLKNGEVRQEPVVLFSGLNELETNSESFEVIPSRIEIPMNLYITGTVNIDESTHMLSSKVIDRANIIEFNDVDLKVYAGAEWNDDKTNFVLSHDLDFLNVSLASKEDYQKLNPEIQVILSDVNSILKEHHLHFGYRVANEVARYINQVYVHVGTDDNVINQALDFQFIQKVFPKLNGTYAVLEQPLKELLLYFSETKEIYDIQPEGTNYPKTVSKLLRMYKSLSTKGHASFIE
;
A
#
# COMPACT_ATOMS: atom_id res chain seq x y z
N MET A 1 21.76 11.57 1.52
CA MET A 1 20.88 10.72 2.32
C MET A 1 19.52 10.73 1.64
N GLU A 2 19.00 9.55 1.36
CA GLU A 2 17.77 9.28 0.60
C GLU A 2 16.56 10.07 1.10
N HIS A 3 16.40 10.23 2.42
CA HIS A 3 15.35 11.06 3.00
C HIS A 3 15.28 12.50 2.45
N LYS A 4 16.39 13.13 2.03
CA LYS A 4 16.33 14.45 1.38
C LYS A 4 15.72 14.40 -0.02
N LYS A 5 15.93 13.30 -0.75
CA LYS A 5 15.28 13.07 -2.05
C LYS A 5 13.78 12.89 -1.90
N PHE A 6 13.32 12.26 -0.81
CA PHE A 6 11.90 12.11 -0.52
C PHE A 6 11.16 13.45 -0.47
N TYR A 7 11.68 14.45 0.25
CA TYR A 7 11.06 15.78 0.27
C TYR A 7 11.24 16.52 -1.05
N GLN A 8 12.44 16.45 -1.64
CA GLN A 8 12.76 17.13 -2.89
C GLN A 8 11.91 16.65 -4.07
N SER A 9 11.52 15.37 -4.11
CA SER A 9 10.72 14.81 -5.22
C SER A 9 9.35 15.50 -5.35
N TYR A 10 8.73 15.90 -4.23
CA TYR A 10 7.49 16.69 -4.26
C TYR A 10 7.74 18.09 -4.84
N TYR A 11 8.80 18.75 -4.39
CA TYR A 11 9.20 20.06 -4.88
C TYR A 11 9.49 20.04 -6.38
N ASP A 12 10.27 19.06 -6.85
CA ASP A 12 10.61 18.88 -8.26
C ASP A 12 9.36 18.58 -9.12
N ALA A 13 8.36 17.93 -8.54
CA ALA A 13 7.05 17.72 -9.16
C ALA A 13 6.12 18.95 -9.10
N GLY A 14 6.57 20.06 -8.50
CA GLY A 14 5.81 21.31 -8.39
C GLY A 14 4.79 21.34 -7.25
N PHE A 15 4.90 20.44 -6.27
CA PHE A 15 4.03 20.38 -5.10
C PHE A 15 4.81 20.74 -3.84
N PHE A 16 4.21 21.58 -3.02
CA PHE A 16 4.88 22.10 -1.85
C PHE A 16 4.10 21.75 -0.59
N PHE A 17 4.72 20.93 0.26
CA PHE A 17 4.14 20.45 1.51
C PHE A 17 5.15 20.61 2.65
N PRO A 18 4.70 20.99 3.86
CA PRO A 18 5.57 20.99 5.05
C PRO A 18 6.23 19.64 5.24
N ALA A 19 7.55 19.64 5.47
CA ALA A 19 8.30 18.40 5.68
C ALA A 19 7.71 17.58 6.83
N SER A 20 7.26 18.24 7.90
CA SER A 20 6.57 17.59 9.03
C SER A 20 5.33 16.79 8.60
N ILE A 21 4.55 17.27 7.62
CA ILE A 21 3.38 16.56 7.10
C ILE A 21 3.79 15.34 6.29
N LEU A 22 4.80 15.48 5.42
CA LEU A 22 5.30 14.35 4.61
C LEU A 22 5.93 13.26 5.50
N THR A 23 6.71 13.65 6.50
CA THR A 23 7.25 12.74 7.54
C THR A 23 6.13 12.02 8.25
N THR A 24 5.10 12.77 8.68
CA THR A 24 3.98 12.20 9.41
C THR A 24 3.19 11.21 8.54
N TYR A 25 2.91 11.55 7.29
CA TYR A 25 2.26 10.65 6.35
C TYR A 25 3.03 9.33 6.17
N ALA A 26 4.34 9.42 5.98
CA ALA A 26 5.21 8.26 5.84
C ALA A 26 5.20 7.38 7.11
N LEU A 27 5.37 7.98 8.29
CA LEU A 27 5.33 7.27 9.57
C LEU A 27 3.96 6.69 9.90
N SER A 28 2.87 7.37 9.55
CA SER A 28 1.51 6.89 9.76
C SER A 28 1.25 5.63 8.93
N LEU A 29 1.64 5.62 7.64
CA LEU A 29 1.54 4.44 6.77
C LEU A 29 2.43 3.30 7.26
N TYR A 30 3.65 3.62 7.74
CA TYR A 30 4.59 2.65 8.27
C TYR A 30 4.13 2.02 9.59
N THR A 31 3.41 2.79 10.41
CA THR A 31 2.83 2.31 11.66
C THR A 31 1.60 1.45 11.42
N LYS A 32 0.75 1.87 10.48
CA LYS A 32 -0.49 1.17 10.11
C LYS A 32 -0.76 1.35 8.62
N PRO A 33 -1.04 0.28 7.85
CA PRO A 33 -1.15 0.34 6.38
C PRO A 33 -2.46 0.95 5.88
N PHE A 34 -3.07 1.87 6.64
CA PHE A 34 -4.25 2.61 6.24
C PHE A 34 -4.24 4.04 6.82
N VAL A 35 -4.16 5.02 5.92
CA VAL A 35 -4.17 6.46 6.24
C VAL A 35 -5.31 7.14 5.48
N ILE A 36 -5.94 8.12 6.11
CA ILE A 36 -6.94 8.99 5.49
C ILE A 36 -6.39 10.42 5.48
N LEU A 37 -6.39 11.04 4.31
CA LEU A 37 -6.08 12.46 4.14
C LEU A 37 -7.39 13.22 4.02
N SER A 38 -7.70 14.04 5.02
CA SER A 38 -8.93 14.83 5.08
C SER A 38 -8.62 16.31 4.86
N GLY A 39 -9.53 17.08 4.27
CA GLY A 39 -9.33 18.53 4.10
C GLY A 39 -10.20 19.13 3.01
N ILE A 40 -10.08 20.44 2.81
CA ILE A 40 -10.81 21.16 1.76
C ILE A 40 -10.39 20.63 0.37
N SER A 41 -11.29 20.72 -0.62
CA SER A 41 -10.96 20.39 -2.00
C SER A 41 -9.82 21.28 -2.52
N GLY A 42 -8.95 20.70 -3.36
CA GLY A 42 -7.84 21.43 -3.99
C GLY A 42 -6.57 21.60 -3.13
N THR A 43 -6.48 21.03 -1.93
CA THR A 43 -5.31 21.16 -1.05
C THR A 43 -4.15 20.20 -1.37
N GLY A 44 -4.24 19.41 -2.44
CA GLY A 44 -3.17 18.51 -2.89
C GLY A 44 -3.12 17.13 -2.19
N LYS A 45 -4.14 16.76 -1.41
CA LYS A 45 -4.24 15.46 -0.69
C LYS A 45 -3.90 14.25 -1.58
N THR A 46 -4.55 14.16 -2.73
CA THR A 46 -4.33 13.07 -3.70
C THR A 46 -2.91 13.06 -4.25
N LYS A 47 -2.27 14.23 -4.36
CA LYS A 47 -0.91 14.35 -4.88
C LYS A 47 0.14 13.86 -3.90
N ILE A 48 -0.11 13.98 -2.60
CA ILE A 48 0.74 13.36 -1.57
C ILE A 48 0.82 11.85 -1.82
N ALA A 49 -0.33 11.18 -1.92
CA ALA A 49 -0.37 9.74 -2.13
C ALA A 49 0.18 9.32 -3.51
N GLN A 50 -0.11 10.09 -4.57
CA GLN A 50 0.37 9.78 -5.93
C GLN A 50 1.89 9.89 -6.08
N LEU A 51 2.48 10.93 -5.47
CA LEU A 51 3.92 11.18 -5.54
C LEU A 51 4.71 10.43 -4.49
N PHE A 52 4.04 9.84 -3.49
CA PHE A 52 4.69 9.04 -2.46
C PHE A 52 5.52 7.93 -3.08
N ASP A 53 6.82 8.06 -2.96
CA ASP A 53 7.79 7.05 -3.33
C ASP A 53 8.98 7.19 -2.38
N LEU A 54 9.24 6.11 -1.65
CA LEU A 54 10.39 6.03 -0.75
C LEU A 54 11.48 5.11 -1.33
N ASP A 55 11.26 4.46 -2.48
CA ASP A 55 12.27 3.68 -3.20
C ASP A 55 13.24 4.61 -3.99
N LEU A 56 13.61 5.76 -3.41
CA LEU A 56 14.44 6.78 -4.05
C LEU A 56 15.94 6.55 -3.83
N ASP A 57 16.39 5.30 -3.86
CA ASP A 57 17.75 4.91 -4.31
C ASP A 57 17.61 3.68 -5.21
N SER A 58 18.05 3.67 -6.47
CA SER A 58 19.32 4.18 -6.98
C SER A 58 20.48 3.94 -6.00
N GLU A 59 20.63 2.70 -5.53
CA GLU A 59 21.99 2.18 -5.47
C GLU A 59 22.61 2.57 -6.81
N LYS A 60 23.68 3.37 -6.78
CA LYS A 60 24.53 3.59 -7.94
C LYS A 60 24.70 2.22 -8.54
N MET A 61 24.12 2.04 -9.71
CA MET A 61 24.32 0.86 -10.51
C MET A 61 25.82 0.58 -10.41
N PRO A 62 26.26 -0.63 -10.05
CA PRO A 62 27.38 -1.10 -10.82
C PRO A 62 26.87 -0.93 -12.25
N VAL A 63 27.39 0.06 -12.97
CA VAL A 63 27.69 -0.18 -14.38
C VAL A 63 28.31 -1.55 -14.31
N LEU A 64 27.53 -2.57 -14.67
CA LEU A 64 28.07 -3.90 -14.87
C LEU A 64 29.19 -3.59 -15.82
N ASP A 65 30.41 -3.61 -15.27
CA ASP A 65 31.61 -3.33 -15.99
C ASP A 65 31.47 -4.21 -17.22
N VAL A 66 31.34 -3.57 -18.38
CA VAL A 66 30.92 -4.21 -19.63
C VAL A 66 32.10 -5.06 -20.07
N GLY A 67 32.23 -6.18 -19.38
CA GLY A 67 33.25 -7.20 -19.47
C GLY A 67 32.48 -8.50 -19.57
N ARG A 68 32.01 -8.76 -20.79
CA ARG A 68 31.59 -10.07 -21.34
C ARG A 68 31.44 -11.19 -20.28
N ASN A 69 30.21 -11.58 -19.97
CA ASN A 69 29.92 -12.92 -19.45
C ASN A 69 28.53 -13.42 -19.91
N THR A 70 28.56 -14.33 -20.88
CA THR A 70 27.61 -15.43 -21.18
C THR A 70 26.11 -15.17 -20.95
N LYS A 71 25.46 -14.65 -21.98
CA LYS A 71 24.01 -14.44 -22.14
C LYS A 71 23.29 -15.73 -22.54
N GLU A 72 22.96 -16.59 -21.58
CA GLU A 72 22.06 -17.75 -21.75
C GLU A 72 21.29 -18.09 -20.45
N LYS A 73 20.84 -17.08 -19.70
CA LYS A 73 20.20 -17.27 -18.39
C LYS A 73 18.85 -16.57 -18.24
N LEU A 74 17.87 -17.29 -17.72
CA LEU A 74 16.54 -16.79 -17.37
C LEU A 74 16.31 -16.89 -15.86
N ILE A 75 15.47 -16.00 -15.33
CA ILE A 75 15.11 -16.02 -13.91
C ILE A 75 13.60 -16.15 -13.79
N ILE A 76 13.14 -17.15 -13.04
CA ILE A 76 11.72 -17.33 -12.73
C ILE A 76 11.51 -17.36 -11.22
N LYS A 77 10.34 -16.94 -10.76
CA LYS A 77 9.94 -17.02 -9.36
C LYS A 77 8.81 -18.02 -9.22
N VAL A 78 8.75 -18.78 -8.13
CA VAL A 78 7.62 -19.65 -7.81
C VAL A 78 6.48 -18.81 -7.24
N PRO A 79 5.33 -18.69 -7.93
CA PRO A 79 4.23 -17.82 -7.49
C PRO A 79 3.37 -18.52 -6.44
N GLU A 80 2.54 -17.75 -5.74
CA GLU A 80 1.48 -18.30 -4.88
C GLU A 80 0.33 -18.84 -5.76
N VAL A 81 -0.02 -18.07 -6.80
CA VAL A 81 -1.02 -18.44 -7.80
C VAL A 81 -0.35 -18.69 -9.15
N PHE A 82 -0.38 -19.95 -9.60
CA PHE A 82 0.25 -20.40 -10.85
C PHE A 82 -0.57 -19.98 -12.08
N ASP A 83 -0.28 -18.80 -12.62
CA ASP A 83 -0.85 -18.34 -13.88
C ASP A 83 0.20 -17.78 -14.85
N ARG A 84 0.39 -16.45 -14.92
CA ARG A 84 1.24 -15.79 -15.91
C ARG A 84 2.28 -14.86 -15.31
N PHE A 85 3.39 -14.71 -16.00
CA PHE A 85 4.37 -13.64 -15.79
C PHE A 85 4.94 -13.19 -17.13
N ASN A 86 5.75 -12.13 -17.13
CA ASN A 86 6.34 -11.56 -18.34
C ASN A 86 7.86 -11.72 -18.32
N PHE A 87 8.45 -12.02 -19.48
CA PHE A 87 9.87 -11.77 -19.73
C PHE A 87 10.07 -10.44 -20.46
N THR A 88 11.26 -9.87 -20.31
CA THR A 88 11.66 -8.69 -21.07
C THR A 88 11.92 -9.05 -22.54
N GLN A 89 11.73 -8.10 -23.45
CA GLN A 89 12.05 -8.33 -24.87
C GLN A 89 13.54 -8.62 -25.10
N GLU A 90 14.42 -8.12 -24.23
CA GLU A 90 15.87 -8.37 -24.31
C GLU A 90 16.19 -9.86 -24.11
N GLN A 91 15.41 -10.54 -23.27
CA GLN A 91 15.54 -11.97 -22.98
C GLN A 91 15.01 -12.87 -24.10
N LEU A 92 14.23 -12.36 -25.07
CA LEU A 92 13.74 -13.15 -26.21
C LEU A 92 14.88 -13.75 -27.03
N SER A 93 15.98 -13.01 -27.18
CA SER A 93 17.15 -13.47 -27.92
C SER A 93 17.83 -14.69 -27.29
N GLU A 94 17.58 -14.91 -25.99
CA GLU A 94 18.08 -16.09 -25.26
C GLU A 94 17.08 -17.25 -25.32
N ILE A 95 15.79 -16.96 -25.50
CA ILE A 95 14.73 -17.97 -25.53
C ILE A 95 14.49 -18.52 -26.93
N LEU A 96 14.40 -17.64 -27.93
CA LEU A 96 14.06 -17.98 -29.31
C LEU A 96 15.32 -18.17 -30.16
N SER A 97 15.23 -19.00 -31.19
CA SER A 97 16.25 -19.03 -32.25
C SER A 97 16.29 -17.70 -33.03
N PRO A 98 17.39 -17.37 -33.73
CA PRO A 98 17.47 -16.15 -34.54
C PRO A 98 16.39 -16.03 -35.61
N GLU A 99 15.85 -17.16 -36.10
CA GLU A 99 14.78 -17.19 -37.10
C GLU A 99 13.42 -16.90 -36.45
N GLU A 100 13.08 -17.58 -35.35
CA GLU A 100 11.86 -17.33 -34.57
C GLU A 100 11.83 -15.92 -33.98
N TYR A 101 12.99 -15.39 -33.57
CA TYR A 101 13.10 -14.02 -33.11
C TYR A 101 12.68 -13.03 -34.20
N ARG A 102 13.09 -13.24 -35.45
CA ARG A 102 12.63 -12.39 -36.58
C ARG A 102 11.15 -12.57 -36.85
N GLU A 103 10.69 -13.82 -36.92
CA GLU A 103 9.28 -14.16 -37.16
C GLU A 103 8.36 -13.54 -36.09
N PHE A 104 8.80 -13.53 -34.82
CA PHE A 104 8.09 -12.91 -33.71
C PHE A 104 7.79 -11.43 -33.98
N PHE A 105 8.79 -10.65 -34.44
CA PHE A 105 8.59 -9.22 -34.73
C PHE A 105 7.84 -8.98 -36.04
N GLU A 106 7.97 -9.86 -37.03
CA GLU A 106 7.18 -9.79 -38.26
C GLU A 106 5.68 -10.00 -37.96
N LYS A 107 5.34 -11.06 -37.21
CA LYS A 107 3.97 -11.32 -36.75
C LYS A 107 3.42 -10.20 -35.87
N ALA A 108 4.24 -9.65 -34.99
CA ALA A 108 3.84 -8.49 -34.18
C ALA A 108 3.48 -7.28 -35.07
N ASN A 109 4.28 -6.97 -36.08
CA ASN A 109 3.98 -5.86 -37.00
C ASN A 109 2.70 -6.12 -37.82
N GLU A 110 2.47 -7.36 -38.26
CA GLU A 110 1.25 -7.75 -38.97
C GLU A 110 -0.01 -7.55 -38.10
N PHE A 111 0.01 -8.06 -36.87
CA PHE A 111 -1.11 -7.92 -35.93
C PHE A 111 -1.37 -6.46 -35.56
N LYS A 112 -0.30 -5.66 -35.39
CA LYS A 112 -0.40 -4.22 -35.15
C LYS A 112 -1.09 -3.50 -36.29
N ASN A 113 -0.75 -3.83 -37.54
CA ASN A 113 -1.39 -3.25 -38.74
C ASN A 113 -2.88 -3.64 -38.83
N ASN A 114 -3.24 -4.83 -38.35
CA ASN A 114 -4.61 -5.32 -38.30
C ASN A 114 -5.42 -4.82 -37.07
N LYS A 115 -4.85 -3.93 -36.23
CA LYS A 115 -5.44 -3.46 -34.96
C LYS A 115 -5.88 -4.60 -34.04
N ASN A 116 -5.14 -5.71 -34.05
CA ASN A 116 -5.39 -6.84 -33.18
C ASN A 116 -4.29 -6.93 -32.11
N ASP A 117 -4.65 -6.70 -30.84
CA ASP A 117 -3.73 -6.78 -29.70
C ASP A 117 -3.75 -8.14 -28.97
N GLY A 118 -4.36 -9.15 -29.60
CA GLY A 118 -4.37 -10.53 -29.10
C GLY A 118 -3.00 -11.23 -29.14
N ASN A 119 -3.03 -12.54 -28.92
CA ASN A 119 -1.84 -13.38 -29.08
C ASN A 119 -1.44 -13.41 -30.56
N PHE A 120 -0.20 -13.04 -30.86
CA PHE A 120 0.29 -12.97 -32.24
C PHE A 120 1.29 -14.07 -32.58
N THR A 121 1.67 -14.91 -31.61
CA THR A 121 2.46 -16.12 -31.85
C THR A 121 1.76 -17.36 -31.33
N ASP A 122 2.17 -18.51 -31.85
CA ASP A 122 1.93 -19.81 -31.22
C ASP A 122 2.71 -19.92 -29.90
N ILE A 123 2.36 -20.93 -29.10
CA ILE A 123 3.01 -21.20 -27.83
C ILE A 123 4.33 -21.94 -28.05
N TYR A 124 5.43 -21.32 -27.62
CA TYR A 124 6.74 -21.93 -27.48
C TYR A 124 6.81 -22.65 -26.13
N VAL A 125 6.99 -23.98 -26.14
CA VAL A 125 7.16 -24.77 -24.90
C VAL A 125 8.64 -24.82 -24.52
N LEU A 126 8.96 -24.36 -23.32
CA LEU A 126 10.29 -24.44 -22.71
C LEU A 126 10.34 -25.67 -21.80
N ASN A 127 11.29 -26.57 -22.05
CA ASN A 127 11.54 -27.74 -21.20
C ASN A 127 12.60 -27.38 -20.17
N ILE A 128 12.28 -27.53 -18.89
CA ILE A 128 13.19 -27.20 -17.80
C ILE A 128 13.50 -28.47 -17.01
N THR A 129 14.78 -28.75 -16.79
CA THR A 129 15.25 -29.87 -15.98
C THR A 129 15.85 -29.37 -14.67
N ASP A 130 15.56 -30.04 -13.57
CA ASP A 130 16.18 -29.80 -12.28
C ASP A 130 16.65 -31.13 -11.64
N LYS A 131 17.02 -31.10 -10.36
CA LYS A 131 17.45 -32.29 -9.62
C LYS A 131 16.31 -33.26 -9.26
N PHE A 132 15.06 -32.85 -9.43
CA PHE A 132 13.85 -33.60 -9.08
C PHE A 132 13.14 -34.19 -10.31
N GLY A 133 13.39 -33.66 -11.50
CA GLY A 133 12.79 -34.13 -12.75
C GLY A 133 12.75 -33.05 -13.82
N GLN A 134 11.64 -33.02 -14.57
CA GLN A 134 11.42 -32.06 -15.65
C GLN A 134 10.04 -31.42 -15.52
N PHE A 135 9.94 -30.15 -15.90
CA PHE A 135 8.70 -29.41 -15.99
C PHE A 135 8.72 -28.46 -17.18
N GLN A 136 7.55 -27.95 -17.58
CA GLN A 136 7.42 -27.16 -18.80
C GLN A 136 6.74 -25.81 -18.57
N LEU A 137 7.21 -24.79 -19.28
CA LEU A 137 6.58 -23.47 -19.35
C LEU A 137 6.14 -23.16 -20.77
N GLY A 138 4.99 -22.50 -20.93
CA GLY A 138 4.52 -22.04 -22.23
C GLY A 138 4.76 -20.55 -22.41
N LEU A 139 5.38 -20.15 -23.52
CA LEU A 139 5.70 -18.77 -23.84
C LEU A 139 4.99 -18.33 -25.13
N TYR A 140 4.45 -17.11 -25.17
CA TYR A 140 3.81 -16.57 -26.36
C TYR A 140 3.88 -15.04 -26.40
N GLY A 141 3.79 -14.47 -27.60
CA GLY A 141 3.72 -13.03 -27.84
C GLY A 141 2.28 -12.52 -27.76
N GLN A 142 2.06 -11.39 -27.07
CA GLN A 142 0.76 -10.71 -26.96
C GLN A 142 0.93 -9.19 -27.02
N ARG A 143 -0.14 -8.44 -27.36
CA ARG A 143 -0.17 -6.98 -27.45
C ARG A 143 0.77 -6.45 -28.53
N ALA A 144 0.48 -6.78 -29.77
CA ALA A 144 1.29 -6.40 -30.94
C ALA A 144 1.64 -4.90 -31.04
N SER A 145 0.79 -4.00 -30.52
CA SER A 145 1.08 -2.56 -30.44
C SER A 145 2.30 -2.22 -29.57
N ASN A 146 2.50 -2.96 -28.48
CA ASN A 146 3.66 -2.94 -27.59
C ASN A 146 4.04 -4.39 -27.20
N PRO A 147 4.78 -5.12 -28.05
CA PRO A 147 4.93 -6.57 -27.97
C PRO A 147 5.39 -7.05 -26.59
N LEU A 148 4.56 -7.84 -25.92
CA LEU A 148 4.89 -8.46 -24.64
C LEU A 148 5.13 -9.95 -24.81
N VAL A 149 6.07 -10.46 -24.01
CA VAL A 149 6.39 -11.89 -23.95
C VAL A 149 5.77 -12.43 -22.68
N ARG A 150 4.68 -13.17 -22.84
CA ARG A 150 3.99 -13.79 -21.71
C ARG A 150 4.42 -15.23 -21.56
N VAL A 151 4.64 -15.62 -20.32
CA VAL A 151 4.91 -16.99 -19.91
C VAL A 151 3.75 -17.47 -19.05
N ARG A 152 3.40 -18.74 -19.20
CA ARG A 152 2.40 -19.44 -18.40
C ARG A 152 3.02 -20.66 -17.74
N TYR A 153 2.64 -20.88 -16.48
CA TYR A 153 3.04 -22.07 -15.73
C TYR A 153 2.28 -23.33 -16.15
N LYS A 154 1.09 -23.19 -16.74
CA LYS A 154 0.27 -24.31 -17.21
C LYS A 154 -0.55 -23.97 -18.45
N LYS A 155 -0.97 -24.99 -19.19
CA LYS A 155 -1.85 -24.85 -20.35
C LYS A 155 -3.14 -24.11 -19.98
N SER A 156 -3.48 -23.13 -20.82
CA SER A 156 -4.73 -22.37 -20.74
C SER A 156 -5.94 -23.31 -20.74
N ARG A 157 -6.92 -23.10 -19.85
CA ARG A 157 -8.22 -23.79 -20.00
C ARG A 157 -8.96 -23.37 -21.28
N ARG A 158 -8.63 -22.20 -21.80
CA ARG A 158 -9.22 -21.62 -23.01
C ARG A 158 -8.58 -22.13 -24.30
N ASP A 159 -7.38 -22.72 -24.22
CA ASP A 159 -6.65 -23.25 -25.38
C ASP A 159 -6.77 -24.77 -25.41
N LYS A 160 -7.72 -25.30 -26.18
CA LYS A 160 -7.96 -26.75 -26.24
C LYS A 160 -6.94 -27.46 -27.12
N ASP A 161 -6.53 -26.80 -28.21
CA ASP A 161 -5.77 -27.42 -29.30
C ASP A 161 -4.26 -27.13 -29.24
N GLY A 162 -3.82 -26.18 -28.40
CA GLY A 162 -2.42 -25.86 -28.20
C GLY A 162 -1.60 -26.95 -27.49
N PRO A 163 -0.26 -26.81 -27.46
CA PRO A 163 0.64 -27.79 -26.86
C PRO A 163 0.38 -27.90 -25.35
N ASP A 164 0.57 -29.10 -24.81
CA ASP A 164 0.45 -29.35 -23.38
C ASP A 164 1.75 -28.96 -22.64
N TYR A 165 1.60 -28.32 -21.49
CA TYR A 165 2.70 -27.94 -20.61
C TYR A 165 2.16 -27.66 -19.20
N ASP A 166 2.90 -28.09 -18.19
CA ASP A 166 2.57 -27.90 -16.78
C ASP A 166 3.85 -27.83 -15.94
N SER A 167 3.91 -26.83 -15.07
CA SER A 167 4.93 -26.65 -14.05
C SER A 167 4.34 -26.49 -12.65
N GLU A 168 3.03 -26.33 -12.52
CA GLU A 168 2.35 -26.13 -11.23
C GLU A 168 2.55 -27.34 -10.31
N ILE A 169 2.32 -28.54 -10.83
CA ILE A 169 2.42 -29.78 -10.05
C ILE A 169 3.85 -29.95 -9.52
N HIS A 170 4.85 -29.77 -10.40
CA HIS A 170 6.26 -29.95 -10.08
C HIS A 170 6.76 -28.88 -9.10
N LEU A 171 6.47 -27.61 -9.37
CA LEU A 171 6.93 -26.50 -8.54
C LEU A 171 6.30 -26.53 -7.14
N LYS A 172 4.99 -26.86 -7.02
CA LYS A 172 4.33 -27.03 -5.72
C LYS A 172 4.91 -28.18 -4.89
N ALA A 173 5.38 -29.25 -5.54
CA ALA A 173 5.90 -30.42 -4.85
C ALA A 173 7.34 -30.22 -4.33
N HIS A 174 8.12 -29.36 -4.97
CA HIS A 174 9.58 -29.33 -4.79
C HIS A 174 10.17 -27.98 -4.37
N TYR A 175 9.40 -26.90 -4.47
CA TYR A 175 9.85 -25.54 -4.16
C TYR A 175 8.86 -24.82 -3.24
N GLN A 176 9.34 -23.80 -2.54
CA GLN A 176 8.51 -22.93 -1.72
C GLN A 176 8.01 -21.74 -2.54
N VAL A 177 6.81 -21.24 -2.21
CA VAL A 177 6.30 -19.98 -2.78
C VAL A 177 7.31 -18.88 -2.49
N GLY A 178 7.71 -18.16 -3.53
CA GLY A 178 8.72 -17.10 -3.46
C GLY A 178 10.13 -17.52 -3.85
N ASP A 179 10.42 -18.82 -4.02
CA ASP A 179 11.73 -19.27 -4.49
C ASP A 179 12.06 -18.67 -5.87
N VAL A 180 13.28 -18.16 -6.02
CA VAL A 180 13.81 -17.59 -7.27
C VAL A 180 14.79 -18.58 -7.90
N LEU A 181 14.49 -19.03 -9.11
CA LEU A 181 15.25 -20.03 -9.86
C LEU A 181 16.01 -19.36 -11.00
N GLU A 182 17.32 -19.62 -11.07
CA GLU A 182 18.14 -19.29 -12.24
C GLU A 182 18.16 -20.49 -13.18
N LEU A 183 17.81 -20.24 -14.44
CA LEU A 183 17.75 -21.23 -15.51
C LEU A 183 18.85 -20.94 -16.52
N GLU A 184 19.70 -21.91 -16.82
CA GLU A 184 20.71 -21.81 -17.88
C GLU A 184 20.24 -22.56 -19.12
N LYS A 185 20.42 -21.98 -20.31
CA LYS A 185 20.10 -22.64 -21.58
C LYS A 185 21.09 -23.77 -21.83
N VAL A 186 20.58 -24.96 -22.08
CA VAL A 186 21.39 -26.14 -22.43
C VAL A 186 21.36 -26.38 -23.94
N SER A 187 20.19 -26.17 -24.55
CA SER A 187 19.99 -26.21 -26.00
C SER A 187 18.71 -25.45 -26.36
N ASP A 188 18.33 -25.44 -27.64
CA ASP A 188 17.12 -24.76 -28.07
C ASP A 188 15.88 -25.24 -27.29
N ARG A 189 15.13 -24.31 -26.70
CA ARG A 189 13.98 -24.54 -25.79
C ARG A 189 14.24 -25.43 -24.57
N ASN A 190 15.49 -25.78 -24.25
CA ASN A 190 15.83 -26.64 -23.12
C ASN A 190 16.72 -25.88 -22.13
N PHE A 191 16.27 -25.84 -20.87
CA PHE A 191 16.92 -25.12 -19.79
C PHE A 191 17.17 -26.04 -18.59
N GLN A 192 18.12 -25.68 -17.75
CA GLN A 192 18.41 -26.37 -16.50
C GLN A 192 18.40 -25.39 -15.33
N VAL A 193 17.79 -25.77 -14.21
CA VAL A 193 17.90 -25.00 -12.96
C VAL A 193 19.32 -25.12 -12.43
N VAL A 194 20.05 -24.01 -12.41
CA VAL A 194 21.47 -23.96 -11.97
C VAL A 194 21.63 -23.40 -10.56
N SER A 195 20.73 -22.54 -10.12
CA SER A 195 20.71 -22.04 -8.74
C SER A 195 19.28 -21.75 -8.26
N VAL A 196 19.13 -21.78 -6.93
CA VAL A 196 17.87 -21.51 -6.22
C VAL A 196 18.21 -20.53 -5.11
N ASN A 197 17.53 -19.38 -5.10
CA ASN A 197 17.69 -18.32 -4.09
C ASN A 197 19.14 -17.80 -3.95
N GLU A 198 19.91 -17.78 -5.03
CA GLU A 198 21.22 -17.13 -5.03
C GLU A 198 21.04 -15.60 -4.89
N GLN A 199 21.80 -14.98 -3.98
CA GLN A 199 21.62 -13.56 -3.62
C GLN A 199 21.80 -12.61 -4.82
N SER A 200 22.77 -12.88 -5.68
CA SER A 200 23.03 -12.15 -6.93
C SER A 200 21.82 -12.20 -7.88
N VAL A 201 21.22 -13.39 -8.02
CA VAL A 201 20.06 -13.66 -8.88
C VAL A 201 18.80 -13.01 -8.32
N ILE A 202 18.56 -13.12 -7.00
CA ILE A 202 17.45 -12.43 -6.34
C ILE A 202 17.56 -10.91 -6.54
N HIS A 203 18.76 -10.35 -6.40
CA HIS A 203 18.98 -8.93 -6.62
C HIS A 203 18.70 -8.53 -8.08
N GLN A 204 19.19 -9.31 -9.05
CA GLN A 204 18.91 -9.09 -10.48
C GLN A 204 17.41 -9.17 -10.79
N TYR A 205 16.71 -10.19 -10.27
CA TYR A 205 15.26 -10.34 -10.41
C TYR A 205 14.52 -9.11 -9.87
N LYS A 206 14.87 -8.67 -8.65
CA LYS A 206 14.24 -7.52 -8.02
C LYS A 206 14.43 -6.25 -8.84
N ASN A 207 15.63 -6.04 -9.40
CA ASN A 207 15.94 -4.86 -10.22
C ASN A 207 15.12 -4.81 -11.52
N VAL A 208 14.97 -5.95 -12.19
CA VAL A 208 14.11 -6.03 -13.39
C VAL A 208 12.66 -5.74 -13.00
N GLN A 209 12.14 -6.39 -11.95
CA GLN A 209 10.76 -6.18 -11.50
C GLN A 209 10.46 -4.74 -11.10
N LYS A 210 11.38 -4.04 -10.41
CA LYS A 210 11.23 -2.61 -10.06
C LYS A 210 10.90 -1.73 -11.27
N THR A 211 11.36 -2.10 -12.46
CA THR A 211 11.16 -1.31 -13.68
C THR A 211 9.80 -1.54 -14.34
N PHE A 212 9.26 -2.76 -14.27
CA PHE A 212 8.06 -3.16 -15.02
C PHE A 212 6.80 -3.30 -14.15
N LEU A 213 6.95 -3.49 -12.84
CA LEU A 213 5.84 -3.73 -11.94
C LEU A 213 5.15 -2.42 -11.59
N ASN A 214 3.86 -2.29 -11.95
CA ASN A 214 3.06 -1.17 -11.47
C ASN A 214 2.68 -1.40 -10.00
N ARG A 215 3.24 -0.59 -9.11
CA ARG A 215 3.04 -0.68 -7.65
C ARG A 215 2.10 0.40 -7.10
N LYS A 216 1.43 1.15 -7.97
CA LYS A 216 0.45 2.18 -7.59
C LYS A 216 -0.90 1.90 -8.23
N CYS A 217 -1.93 1.81 -7.40
CA CYS A 217 -3.32 1.62 -7.79
C CYS A 217 -4.12 2.87 -7.44
N PHE A 218 -4.58 3.60 -8.45
CA PHE A 218 -5.44 4.76 -8.26
C PHE A 218 -6.88 4.38 -8.57
N LEU A 219 -7.78 4.59 -7.60
CA LEU A 219 -9.19 4.22 -7.66
C LEU A 219 -10.07 5.43 -7.33
N PRO A 220 -10.73 6.04 -8.33
CA PRO A 220 -11.74 7.06 -8.05
C PRO A 220 -13.01 6.39 -7.53
N VAL A 221 -13.36 6.65 -6.27
CA VAL A 221 -14.58 6.12 -5.68
C VAL A 221 -15.78 6.81 -6.31
N LYS A 222 -16.82 6.05 -6.63
CA LYS A 222 -18.07 6.57 -7.21
C LYS A 222 -19.19 6.55 -6.18
N SER A 223 -20.20 7.40 -6.38
CA SER A 223 -21.36 7.53 -5.48
C SER A 223 -22.30 6.32 -5.48
N ASP A 224 -22.19 5.44 -6.47
CA ASP A 224 -23.00 4.23 -6.62
C ASP A 224 -22.37 2.98 -5.99
N TRP A 225 -21.23 3.12 -5.31
CA TRP A 225 -20.57 2.02 -4.60
C TRP A 225 -21.33 1.65 -3.32
N THR A 226 -22.18 0.64 -3.41
CA THR A 226 -23.05 0.21 -2.31
C THR A 226 -22.54 -1.02 -1.54
N ASP A 227 -21.65 -1.81 -2.12
CA ASP A 227 -21.10 -3.03 -1.55
C ASP A 227 -19.65 -3.27 -2.02
N ASN A 228 -19.09 -4.42 -1.65
CA ASN A 228 -17.69 -4.77 -1.88
C ASN A 228 -17.37 -5.19 -3.33
N SER A 229 -18.36 -5.29 -4.23
CA SER A 229 -18.21 -5.84 -5.58
C SER A 229 -17.25 -5.03 -6.46
N GLU A 230 -17.14 -3.73 -6.24
CA GLU A 230 -16.24 -2.86 -7.02
C GLU A 230 -14.76 -3.10 -6.66
N LEU A 231 -14.50 -3.57 -5.43
CA LEU A 231 -13.16 -3.94 -4.98
C LEU A 231 -12.87 -5.42 -5.20
N PHE A 232 -13.80 -6.30 -4.87
CA PHE A 232 -13.57 -7.75 -4.83
C PHE A 232 -14.25 -8.52 -5.96
N GLY A 233 -15.14 -7.90 -6.73
CA GLY A 233 -15.78 -8.55 -7.86
C GLY A 233 -16.99 -9.40 -7.48
N PHE A 234 -17.50 -10.12 -8.48
CA PHE A 234 -18.68 -10.97 -8.34
C PHE A 234 -18.69 -12.06 -9.42
N TYR A 235 -19.45 -13.13 -9.20
CA TYR A 235 -19.64 -14.14 -10.23
C TYR A 235 -20.71 -13.69 -11.25
N ASN A 236 -20.30 -13.55 -12.51
CA ASN A 236 -21.20 -13.21 -13.61
C ASN A 236 -21.85 -14.48 -14.16
N MET A 237 -23.16 -14.63 -13.92
CA MET A 237 -23.95 -15.80 -14.34
C MET A 237 -24.07 -15.96 -15.86
N ILE A 238 -23.95 -14.86 -16.63
CA ILE A 238 -24.08 -14.88 -18.09
C ILE A 238 -22.79 -15.41 -18.72
N GLU A 239 -21.65 -14.85 -18.31
CA GLU A 239 -20.33 -15.26 -18.80
C GLU A 239 -19.83 -16.56 -18.15
N GLN A 240 -20.47 -16.98 -17.06
CA GLN A 240 -20.06 -18.10 -16.19
C GLN A 240 -18.63 -17.94 -15.69
N LYS A 241 -18.25 -16.70 -15.38
CA LYS A 241 -16.91 -16.31 -14.94
C LYS A 241 -16.99 -15.34 -13.79
N TYR A 242 -15.99 -15.39 -12.92
CA TYR A 242 -15.79 -14.37 -11.91
C TYR A 242 -15.27 -13.08 -12.55
N HIS A 243 -15.97 -11.98 -12.31
CA HIS A 243 -15.55 -10.64 -12.71
C HIS A 243 -14.50 -10.14 -11.71
N VAL A 244 -13.24 -10.01 -12.15
CA VAL A 244 -12.14 -9.51 -11.33
C VAL A 244 -11.93 -8.01 -11.61
N PRO A 245 -12.23 -7.12 -10.65
CA PRO A 245 -11.98 -5.69 -10.81
C PRO A 245 -10.49 -5.35 -10.67
N TYR A 246 -10.13 -4.13 -11.08
CA TYR A 246 -8.75 -3.66 -11.07
C TYR A 246 -8.08 -3.72 -9.68
N PHE A 247 -8.82 -3.41 -8.60
CA PHE A 247 -8.30 -3.53 -7.23
C PHE A 247 -7.91 -4.97 -6.88
N LEU A 248 -8.79 -5.93 -7.15
CA LEU A 248 -8.51 -7.35 -6.87
C LEU A 248 -7.33 -7.85 -7.69
N GLU A 249 -7.24 -7.51 -8.98
CA GLU A 249 -6.10 -7.86 -9.82
C GLU A 249 -4.78 -7.29 -9.26
N PHE A 250 -4.81 -6.02 -8.81
CA PHE A 250 -3.68 -5.37 -8.16
C PHE A 250 -3.29 -6.03 -6.83
N LEU A 251 -4.29 -6.44 -6.02
CA LEU A 251 -4.07 -7.14 -4.76
C LEU A 251 -3.41 -8.50 -4.97
N LEU A 252 -3.89 -9.30 -5.93
CA LEU A 252 -3.29 -10.60 -6.28
C LEU A 252 -1.85 -10.41 -6.79
N THR A 253 -1.62 -9.35 -7.57
CA THR A 253 -0.27 -8.98 -8.01
C THR A 253 0.63 -8.65 -6.82
N ALA A 254 0.12 -7.92 -5.82
CA ALA A 254 0.85 -7.61 -4.59
C ALA A 254 1.18 -8.87 -3.77
N SER A 255 0.24 -9.82 -3.66
CA SER A 255 0.45 -11.11 -2.97
C SER A 255 1.54 -11.95 -3.61
N ASN A 256 1.63 -11.95 -4.95
CA ASN A 256 2.71 -12.65 -5.68
C ASN A 256 4.08 -11.92 -5.61
N ASN A 257 4.11 -10.68 -5.11
CA ASN A 257 5.31 -9.83 -5.06
C ASN A 257 5.52 -9.22 -3.65
N PRO A 258 5.60 -10.03 -2.58
CA PRO A 258 5.72 -9.56 -1.19
C PRO A 258 6.98 -8.73 -0.90
N GLU A 259 8.00 -8.84 -1.76
CA GLU A 259 9.28 -8.14 -1.69
C GLU A 259 9.23 -6.68 -2.15
N PHE A 260 8.07 -6.18 -2.57
CA PHE A 260 7.87 -4.78 -2.93
C PHE A 260 6.67 -4.21 -2.20
N PRO A 261 6.71 -2.94 -1.74
CA PRO A 261 5.52 -2.27 -1.27
C PRO A 261 4.59 -1.89 -2.44
N PHE A 262 3.28 -2.02 -2.22
CA PHE A 262 2.21 -1.66 -3.14
C PHE A 262 1.31 -0.61 -2.50
N TYR A 263 1.01 0.44 -3.25
CA TYR A 263 0.27 1.60 -2.75
C TYR A 263 -1.08 1.72 -3.46
N VAL A 264 -2.16 1.81 -2.68
CA VAL A 264 -3.53 2.03 -3.16
C VAL A 264 -3.98 3.43 -2.75
N ILE A 265 -4.59 4.14 -3.68
CA ILE A 265 -5.13 5.48 -3.50
C ILE A 265 -6.63 5.41 -3.81
N LEU A 266 -7.46 5.53 -2.78
CA LEU A 266 -8.91 5.67 -2.89
C LEU A 266 -9.24 7.15 -2.91
N ASP A 267 -9.47 7.69 -4.10
CA ASP A 267 -9.74 9.11 -4.29
C ASP A 267 -11.21 9.42 -4.00
N GLU A 268 -11.45 10.48 -3.23
CA GLU A 268 -12.77 10.88 -2.72
C GLU A 268 -13.51 9.69 -2.09
N MET A 269 -12.81 8.98 -1.20
CA MET A 269 -13.26 7.75 -0.55
C MET A 269 -14.65 7.89 0.07
N ASN A 270 -15.00 9.09 0.55
CA ASN A 270 -16.28 9.38 1.20
C ASN A 270 -17.40 9.83 0.25
N LEU A 271 -17.21 9.74 -1.07
CA LEU A 271 -18.30 9.91 -2.04
C LEU A 271 -19.35 8.79 -1.92
N SER A 272 -18.95 7.65 -1.39
CA SER A 272 -19.82 6.54 -0.97
C SER A 272 -19.57 6.19 0.49
N LYS A 273 -20.50 5.43 1.09
CA LYS A 273 -20.37 4.94 2.46
C LYS A 273 -19.21 3.94 2.58
N VAL A 274 -18.09 4.41 3.11
CA VAL A 274 -16.84 3.66 3.22
C VAL A 274 -17.03 2.32 3.92
N GLU A 275 -17.79 2.28 5.02
CA GLU A 275 -18.05 1.03 5.75
C GLU A 275 -18.85 -0.03 4.99
N HIS A 276 -19.38 0.26 3.79
CA HIS A 276 -20.06 -0.74 2.97
C HIS A 276 -19.08 -1.40 2.01
N TYR A 277 -18.54 -0.63 1.06
CA TYR A 277 -17.67 -1.18 0.02
C TYR A 277 -16.28 -1.60 0.55
N PHE A 278 -15.79 -0.97 1.62
CA PHE A 278 -14.47 -1.21 2.18
C PHE A 278 -14.49 -2.14 3.41
N SER A 279 -15.65 -2.73 3.73
CA SER A 279 -15.88 -3.50 4.96
C SER A 279 -14.94 -4.69 5.15
N ASP A 280 -14.68 -5.47 4.10
CA ASP A 280 -13.79 -6.63 4.17
C ASP A 280 -12.35 -6.24 4.48
N ILE A 281 -11.83 -5.17 3.85
CA ILE A 281 -10.48 -4.66 4.14
C ILE A 281 -10.39 -4.22 5.61
N LEU A 282 -11.39 -3.49 6.10
CA LEU A 282 -11.45 -3.06 7.50
C LEU A 282 -11.51 -4.24 8.47
N SER A 283 -12.17 -5.33 8.08
CA SER A 283 -12.24 -6.58 8.85
C SER A 283 -10.90 -7.31 8.87
N CYS A 284 -10.24 -7.47 7.71
CA CYS A 284 -8.94 -8.12 7.61
C CYS A 284 -7.87 -7.39 8.42
N ILE A 285 -7.77 -6.06 8.27
CA ILE A 285 -6.86 -5.21 9.06
C ILE A 285 -7.13 -5.37 10.56
N GLU A 286 -8.40 -5.54 10.95
CA GLU A 286 -8.78 -5.71 12.35
C GLU A 286 -8.36 -7.06 12.93
N SER A 287 -8.46 -8.12 12.12
CA SER A 287 -8.21 -9.51 12.52
C SER A 287 -6.74 -9.91 12.55
N ARG A 288 -5.83 -9.07 12.04
CA ARG A 288 -4.40 -9.35 11.97
C ARG A 288 -3.81 -9.61 13.36
N VAL A 289 -3.23 -10.79 13.54
CA VAL A 289 -2.54 -11.21 14.77
C VAL A 289 -1.21 -11.85 14.44
N LEU A 290 -0.19 -11.57 15.26
CA LEU A 290 1.09 -12.25 15.20
C LEU A 290 1.01 -13.55 16.01
N LYS A 291 1.13 -14.70 15.36
CA LYS A 291 1.11 -16.02 16.01
C LYS A 291 2.30 -16.85 15.51
N ASN A 292 3.16 -17.27 16.42
CA ASN A 292 4.37 -18.07 16.11
C ASN A 292 5.31 -17.41 15.08
N GLY A 293 5.39 -16.08 15.07
CA GLY A 293 6.22 -15.34 14.11
C GLY A 293 5.56 -15.11 12.74
N GLU A 294 4.37 -15.66 12.50
CA GLU A 294 3.58 -15.44 11.29
C GLU A 294 2.41 -14.50 11.57
N VAL A 295 2.15 -13.57 10.65
CA VAL A 295 0.91 -12.77 10.70
C VAL A 295 -0.22 -13.60 10.10
N ARG A 296 -1.33 -13.72 10.84
CA ARG A 296 -2.56 -14.35 10.36
C ARG A 296 -3.71 -13.35 10.41
N GLN A 297 -4.66 -13.50 9.50
CA GLN A 297 -5.88 -12.70 9.43
C GLN A 297 -7.06 -13.58 9.02
N GLU A 298 -8.28 -13.08 9.22
CA GLU A 298 -9.46 -13.65 8.60
C GLU A 298 -9.45 -13.33 7.09
N PRO A 299 -9.65 -14.31 6.20
CA PRO A 299 -9.61 -14.08 4.76
C PRO A 299 -10.91 -13.44 4.26
N VAL A 300 -10.81 -12.70 3.16
CA VAL A 300 -11.97 -12.23 2.39
C VAL A 300 -12.56 -13.42 1.64
N VAL A 301 -13.87 -13.63 1.79
CA VAL A 301 -14.60 -14.69 1.08
C VAL A 301 -15.17 -14.12 -0.22
N LEU A 302 -14.64 -14.55 -1.36
CA LEU A 302 -15.05 -14.08 -2.68
C LEU A 302 -16.29 -14.81 -3.22
N PHE A 303 -16.37 -16.11 -2.97
CA PHE A 303 -17.51 -16.97 -3.32
C PHE A 303 -17.49 -18.25 -2.47
N SER A 304 -18.55 -19.05 -2.55
CA SER A 304 -18.71 -20.29 -1.75
C SER A 304 -18.98 -21.51 -2.62
N GLY A 305 -18.69 -22.70 -2.07
CA GLY A 305 -19.04 -24.00 -2.67
C GLY A 305 -17.96 -24.63 -3.57
N LEU A 306 -17.11 -23.80 -4.20
CA LEU A 306 -15.97 -24.25 -5.00
C LEU A 306 -14.66 -23.72 -4.39
N ASN A 307 -13.54 -24.35 -4.74
CA ASN A 307 -12.21 -23.88 -4.32
C ASN A 307 -11.70 -22.76 -5.23
N GLU A 308 -12.01 -22.81 -6.52
CA GLU A 308 -11.59 -21.84 -7.53
C GLU A 308 -12.67 -21.67 -8.61
N LEU A 309 -12.67 -20.51 -9.28
CA LEU A 309 -13.53 -20.21 -10.42
C LEU A 309 -12.70 -19.63 -11.56
N GLU A 310 -13.11 -19.87 -12.80
CA GLU A 310 -12.56 -19.15 -13.95
C GLU A 310 -12.93 -17.67 -13.90
N THR A 311 -12.05 -16.80 -14.39
CA THR A 311 -12.27 -15.35 -14.37
C THR A 311 -12.34 -14.74 -15.76
N ASN A 312 -12.76 -13.48 -15.82
CA ASN A 312 -12.65 -12.61 -17.00
C ASN A 312 -11.30 -11.88 -17.12
N SER A 313 -10.40 -11.95 -16.14
CA SER A 313 -9.10 -11.28 -16.18
C SER A 313 -8.19 -11.86 -17.26
N GLU A 314 -7.32 -10.99 -17.81
CA GLU A 314 -6.21 -11.39 -18.67
C GLU A 314 -5.00 -11.91 -17.89
N SER A 315 -4.88 -11.56 -16.61
CA SER A 315 -3.72 -11.78 -15.76
C SER A 315 -3.90 -12.97 -14.83
N PHE A 316 -5.15 -13.28 -14.47
CA PHE A 316 -5.53 -14.36 -13.53
C PHE A 316 -6.67 -15.22 -14.08
N GLU A 317 -6.40 -16.34 -14.74
CA GLU A 317 -7.39 -17.26 -15.33
C GLU A 317 -8.35 -17.85 -14.31
N VAL A 318 -7.85 -18.08 -13.10
CA VAL A 318 -8.62 -18.60 -11.97
C VAL A 318 -8.44 -17.71 -10.76
N ILE A 319 -9.48 -17.67 -9.93
CA ILE A 319 -9.49 -16.98 -8.65
C ILE A 319 -9.85 -17.98 -7.54
N PRO A 320 -9.15 -18.00 -6.40
CA PRO A 320 -9.53 -18.84 -5.27
C PRO A 320 -10.79 -18.29 -4.59
N SER A 321 -11.51 -19.14 -3.84
CA SER A 321 -12.73 -18.74 -3.12
C SER A 321 -12.48 -17.78 -1.96
N ARG A 322 -11.23 -17.69 -1.50
CA ARG A 322 -10.80 -16.87 -0.38
C ARG A 322 -9.44 -16.26 -0.66
N ILE A 323 -9.25 -15.03 -0.24
CA ILE A 323 -7.98 -14.31 -0.36
C ILE A 323 -7.62 -13.60 0.94
N GLU A 324 -6.33 -13.42 1.16
CA GLU A 324 -5.81 -12.62 2.26
C GLU A 324 -5.31 -11.26 1.77
N ILE A 325 -5.34 -10.24 2.63
CA ILE A 325 -4.80 -8.92 2.30
C ILE A 325 -3.30 -8.95 2.56
N PRO A 326 -2.44 -8.76 1.55
CA PRO A 326 -1.01 -8.94 1.74
C PRO A 326 -0.40 -7.83 2.61
N MET A 327 0.69 -8.14 3.30
CA MET A 327 1.31 -7.23 4.30
C MET A 327 2.04 -6.05 3.68
N ASN A 328 2.41 -6.17 2.40
CA ASN A 328 3.05 -5.13 1.60
C ASN A 328 2.05 -4.16 0.94
N LEU A 329 0.75 -4.26 1.22
CA LEU A 329 -0.28 -3.36 0.69
C LEU A 329 -0.54 -2.19 1.65
N TYR A 330 -0.38 -0.96 1.15
CA TYR A 330 -0.55 0.28 1.88
C TYR A 330 -1.66 1.12 1.25
N ILE A 331 -2.67 1.51 2.02
CA ILE A 331 -3.86 2.17 1.49
C ILE A 331 -3.93 3.61 2.00
N THR A 332 -4.16 4.54 1.07
CA THR A 332 -4.46 5.95 1.38
C THR A 332 -5.83 6.31 0.83
N GLY A 333 -6.75 6.74 1.70
CA GLY A 333 -8.02 7.35 1.29
C GLY A 333 -7.94 8.86 1.31
N THR A 334 -8.52 9.55 0.33
CA THR A 334 -8.70 11.01 0.36
C THR A 334 -10.15 11.35 0.65
N VAL A 335 -10.37 12.35 1.50
CA VAL A 335 -11.70 12.74 1.99
C VAL A 335 -11.86 14.25 1.87
N ASN A 336 -12.98 14.66 1.29
CA ASN A 336 -13.40 16.07 1.28
C ASN A 336 -14.36 16.30 2.45
N ILE A 337 -14.24 17.44 3.13
CA ILE A 337 -15.06 17.81 4.31
C ILE A 337 -16.24 18.73 3.89
N ASP A 338 -16.78 18.53 2.69
CA ASP A 338 -17.89 19.34 2.13
C ASP A 338 -19.27 18.70 2.37
N GLU A 339 -20.34 19.51 2.32
CA GLU A 339 -21.73 19.06 2.58
C GLU A 339 -22.21 17.95 1.62
N SER A 340 -21.56 17.78 0.48
CA SER A 340 -21.92 16.82 -0.57
C SER A 340 -21.40 15.39 -0.35
N THR A 341 -20.67 15.13 0.72
CA THR A 341 -20.03 13.82 0.95
C THR A 341 -20.50 13.14 2.24
N HIS A 342 -20.30 11.82 2.33
CA HIS A 342 -20.69 11.07 3.52
C HIS A 342 -19.70 11.30 4.67
N MET A 343 -20.22 11.47 5.88
CA MET A 343 -19.38 11.44 7.09
C MET A 343 -18.78 10.04 7.28
N LEU A 344 -17.52 9.98 7.70
CA LEU A 344 -16.87 8.72 8.02
C LEU A 344 -17.46 8.14 9.31
N SER A 345 -17.80 6.86 9.29
CA SER A 345 -18.23 6.16 10.49
C SER A 345 -17.08 5.91 11.46
N SER A 346 -17.37 5.76 12.75
CA SER A 346 -16.37 5.41 13.78
C SER A 346 -15.60 4.14 13.44
N LYS A 347 -16.25 3.17 12.76
CA LYS A 347 -15.62 1.94 12.28
C LYS A 347 -14.45 2.20 11.33
N VAL A 348 -14.54 3.23 10.50
CA VAL A 348 -13.49 3.61 9.55
C VAL A 348 -12.42 4.42 10.27
N ILE A 349 -12.84 5.42 11.05
CA ILE A 349 -11.97 6.34 11.80
C ILE A 349 -11.03 5.56 12.74
N ASP A 350 -11.55 4.60 13.50
CA ASP A 350 -10.75 3.81 14.44
C ASP A 350 -9.65 2.98 13.74
N ARG A 351 -9.84 2.69 12.45
CA ARG A 351 -8.95 1.83 11.66
C ARG A 351 -7.91 2.61 10.85
N ALA A 352 -7.99 3.93 10.77
CA ALA A 352 -7.04 4.76 10.05
C ALA A 352 -6.25 5.68 10.99
N ASN A 353 -5.16 6.26 10.47
CA ASN A 353 -4.66 7.56 10.94
C ASN A 353 -5.27 8.64 10.03
N ILE A 354 -5.80 9.72 10.62
CA ILE A 354 -6.44 10.80 9.86
C ILE A 354 -5.53 12.02 9.88
N ILE A 355 -5.03 12.43 8.72
CA ILE A 355 -4.19 13.62 8.57
C ILE A 355 -5.01 14.72 7.89
N GLU A 356 -5.22 15.83 8.60
CA GLU A 356 -5.98 16.97 8.10
C GLU A 356 -5.10 17.98 7.33
N PHE A 357 -5.63 18.48 6.22
CA PHE A 357 -5.04 19.47 5.32
C PHE A 357 -5.91 20.71 5.24
N ASN A 358 -5.66 21.65 6.15
CA ASN A 358 -6.46 22.87 6.24
C ASN A 358 -5.65 24.14 5.94
N ASP A 359 -4.31 24.06 5.92
CA ASP A 359 -3.45 25.23 5.74
C ASP A 359 -3.00 25.33 4.28
N VAL A 360 -3.44 26.40 3.59
CA VAL A 360 -3.01 26.74 2.23
C VAL A 360 -2.19 28.02 2.29
N ASP A 361 -0.89 27.96 1.97
CA ASP A 361 -0.04 29.14 1.89
C ASP A 361 0.08 29.65 0.45
N LEU A 362 -0.77 30.62 0.10
CA LEU A 362 -0.77 31.28 -1.20
C LEU A 362 0.48 32.14 -1.45
N LYS A 363 1.19 32.57 -0.41
CA LYS A 363 2.42 33.36 -0.58
C LYS A 363 3.53 32.51 -1.16
N VAL A 364 3.64 31.27 -0.67
CA VAL A 364 4.63 30.32 -1.20
C VAL A 364 4.26 29.89 -2.61
N TYR A 365 2.98 29.66 -2.89
CA TYR A 365 2.50 29.39 -4.25
C TYR A 365 2.84 30.52 -5.24
N ALA A 366 2.82 31.78 -4.79
CA ALA A 366 3.19 32.95 -5.59
C ALA A 366 4.71 33.11 -5.82
N GLY A 367 5.54 32.13 -5.42
CA GLY A 367 6.98 32.13 -5.64
C GLY A 367 7.80 32.80 -4.54
N ALA A 368 7.22 33.02 -3.35
CA ALA A 368 8.03 33.31 -2.17
C ALA A 368 8.96 32.11 -1.87
N GLU A 369 10.14 32.37 -1.30
CA GLU A 369 10.99 31.28 -0.83
C GLU A 369 10.17 30.38 0.11
N TRP A 370 10.12 29.08 -0.23
CA TRP A 370 9.61 28.06 0.66
C TRP A 370 10.53 28.07 1.88
N ASN A 371 10.10 28.76 2.94
CA ASN A 371 10.72 28.61 4.25
C ASN A 371 10.29 27.21 4.69
N ASP A 372 11.14 26.23 4.39
CA ASP A 372 10.96 24.90 4.95
C ASP A 372 10.80 25.11 6.44
N ASP A 373 9.63 24.70 6.89
CA ASP A 373 9.17 24.83 8.25
C ASP A 373 10.40 24.56 9.13
N LYS A 374 10.76 25.44 10.09
CA LYS A 374 11.90 25.22 11.01
C LYS A 374 11.62 24.05 11.97
N THR A 375 11.03 22.98 11.46
CA THR A 375 10.65 21.78 12.15
C THR A 375 11.85 20.85 12.06
N ASN A 376 12.23 20.31 13.20
CA ASN A 376 13.19 19.22 13.26
C ASN A 376 12.48 17.86 13.01
N PHE A 377 11.22 17.87 12.55
CA PHE A 377 10.38 16.70 12.32
C PHE A 377 10.56 16.14 10.91
N VAL A 378 11.80 15.78 10.60
CA VAL A 378 12.22 15.23 9.30
C VAL A 378 12.83 13.85 9.50
N LEU A 379 12.66 12.98 8.51
CA LEU A 379 13.24 11.65 8.53
C LEU A 379 14.77 11.76 8.56
N SER A 380 15.39 11.11 9.53
CA SER A 380 16.83 10.92 9.63
C SER A 380 17.29 9.61 9.01
N HIS A 381 16.42 8.60 8.97
CA HIS A 381 16.66 7.27 8.41
C HIS A 381 15.50 6.84 7.52
N ASP A 382 15.78 6.02 6.51
CA ASP A 382 14.77 5.50 5.60
C ASP A 382 13.86 4.47 6.31
N LEU A 383 12.65 4.34 5.80
CA LEU A 383 11.62 3.47 6.35
C LEU A 383 11.57 2.18 5.53
N ASP A 384 11.71 1.03 6.19
CA ASP A 384 11.70 -0.28 5.52
C ASP A 384 10.28 -0.85 5.43
N PHE A 385 9.55 -0.44 4.39
CA PHE A 385 8.18 -0.90 4.12
C PHE A 385 8.06 -2.40 3.79
N LEU A 386 9.15 -3.18 3.79
CA LEU A 386 9.09 -4.64 3.65
C LEU A 386 9.07 -5.37 5.00
N ASN A 387 9.64 -4.78 6.04
CA ASN A 387 9.76 -5.38 7.37
C ASN A 387 8.81 -4.73 8.39
N VAL A 388 7.54 -4.57 8.02
CA VAL A 388 6.53 -3.98 8.91
C VAL A 388 5.99 -5.01 9.89
N SER A 389 6.15 -4.69 11.17
CA SER A 389 5.52 -5.43 12.28
C SER A 389 4.18 -4.82 12.69
N LEU A 390 3.32 -5.62 13.33
CA LEU A 390 2.05 -5.14 13.88
C LEU A 390 2.29 -4.40 15.20
N ALA A 391 1.48 -3.39 15.48
CA ALA A 391 1.44 -2.73 16.79
C ALA A 391 1.02 -3.72 17.88
N SER A 392 1.76 -3.71 18.99
CA SER A 392 1.67 -4.72 20.03
C SER A 392 1.76 -4.10 21.42
N LYS A 393 1.49 -4.91 22.45
CA LYS A 393 1.68 -4.51 23.85
C LYS A 393 3.14 -4.18 24.15
N GLU A 394 4.10 -4.81 23.46
CA GLU A 394 5.52 -4.54 23.64
C GLU A 394 5.87 -3.10 23.23
N ASP A 395 5.22 -2.55 22.20
CA ASP A 395 5.40 -1.16 21.81
C ASP A 395 5.02 -0.22 22.94
N TYR A 396 3.87 -0.46 23.59
CA TYR A 396 3.42 0.32 24.74
C TYR A 396 4.36 0.20 25.93
N GLN A 397 4.85 -1.01 26.22
CA GLN A 397 5.79 -1.26 27.32
C GLN A 397 7.15 -0.58 27.13
N LYS A 398 7.59 -0.38 25.88
CA LYS A 398 8.84 0.30 25.54
C LYS A 398 8.77 1.83 25.63
N LEU A 399 7.57 2.40 25.74
CA LEU A 399 7.42 3.85 25.88
C LEU A 399 8.06 4.37 27.17
N ASN A 400 8.56 5.61 27.10
CA ASN A 400 8.96 6.38 28.27
C ASN A 400 7.79 6.42 29.29
N PRO A 401 8.02 6.15 30.59
CA PRO A 401 6.99 6.23 31.64
C PRO A 401 6.17 7.52 31.63
N GLU A 402 6.77 8.68 31.32
CA GLU A 402 6.06 9.96 31.26
C GLU A 402 4.97 9.95 30.19
N ILE A 403 5.27 9.39 29.01
CA ILE A 403 4.32 9.24 27.90
C ILE A 403 3.20 8.27 28.29
N GLN A 404 3.52 7.18 28.99
CA GLN A 404 2.51 6.24 29.47
C GLN A 404 1.54 6.90 30.46
N VAL A 405 2.04 7.78 31.34
CA VAL A 405 1.22 8.57 32.25
C VAL A 405 0.30 9.49 31.47
N ILE A 406 0.83 10.24 30.49
CA ILE A 406 0.02 11.15 29.66
C ILE A 406 -1.11 10.38 28.94
N LEU A 407 -0.81 9.25 28.31
CA LEU A 407 -1.82 8.42 27.65
C LEU A 407 -2.86 7.87 28.63
N SER A 408 -2.44 7.47 29.83
CA SER A 408 -3.33 6.97 30.89
C SER A 408 -4.26 8.07 31.43
N ASP A 409 -3.74 9.27 31.63
CA ASP A 409 -4.50 10.43 32.11
C ASP A 409 -5.55 10.86 31.08
N VAL A 410 -5.15 11.03 29.82
CA VAL A 410 -6.08 11.35 28.71
C VAL A 410 -7.16 10.29 28.59
N ASN A 411 -6.78 9.01 28.69
CA ASN A 411 -7.76 7.91 28.64
C ASN A 411 -8.71 7.93 29.84
N SER A 412 -8.24 8.33 31.02
CA SER A 412 -9.05 8.42 32.24
C SER A 412 -10.07 9.56 32.14
N ILE A 413 -9.65 10.75 31.70
CA ILE A 413 -10.54 11.89 31.38
C ILE A 413 -11.65 11.43 30.43
N LEU A 414 -11.27 10.81 29.31
CA LEU A 414 -12.25 10.32 28.33
C LEU A 414 -13.14 9.18 28.88
N LYS A 415 -12.66 8.39 29.84
CA LYS A 415 -13.40 7.25 30.40
C LYS A 415 -14.60 7.69 31.22
N GLU A 416 -14.50 8.79 31.95
CA GLU A 416 -15.62 9.37 32.72
C GLU A 416 -16.83 9.70 31.84
N HIS A 417 -16.58 9.95 30.55
CA HIS A 417 -17.59 10.26 29.55
C HIS A 417 -17.86 9.14 28.54
N HIS A 418 -17.36 7.92 28.78
CA HIS A 418 -17.47 6.78 27.86
C HIS A 418 -16.83 7.00 26.47
N LEU A 419 -15.85 7.90 26.37
CA LEU A 419 -15.10 8.23 25.14
C LEU A 419 -13.68 7.66 25.12
N HIS A 420 -13.31 6.85 26.13
CA HIS A 420 -11.98 6.23 26.25
C HIS A 420 -11.60 5.36 25.04
N PHE A 421 -10.30 5.17 24.81
CA PHE A 421 -9.78 4.33 23.75
C PHE A 421 -9.29 2.98 24.29
N GLY A 422 -9.33 1.97 23.42
CA GLY A 422 -8.88 0.62 23.76
C GLY A 422 -7.37 0.44 23.60
N TYR A 423 -6.86 -0.71 24.05
CA TYR A 423 -5.44 -1.07 23.99
C TYR A 423 -4.83 -1.00 22.59
N ARG A 424 -5.63 -1.25 21.54
CA ARG A 424 -5.16 -1.15 20.17
C ARG A 424 -4.69 0.26 19.81
N VAL A 425 -5.50 1.26 20.12
CA VAL A 425 -5.14 2.67 19.87
C VAL A 425 -3.87 3.01 20.66
N ALA A 426 -3.78 2.58 21.92
CA ALA A 426 -2.59 2.78 22.74
C ALA A 426 -1.34 2.15 22.12
N ASN A 427 -1.44 0.91 21.62
CA ASN A 427 -0.33 0.22 20.96
C ASN A 427 0.06 0.90 19.64
N GLU A 428 -0.91 1.38 18.86
CA GLU A 428 -0.66 2.09 17.59
C GLU A 428 0.04 3.43 17.82
N VAL A 429 -0.43 4.22 18.79
CA VAL A 429 0.24 5.46 19.22
C VAL A 429 1.65 5.14 19.72
N ALA A 430 1.80 4.12 20.56
CA ALA A 430 3.11 3.71 21.08
C ALA A 430 4.09 3.32 19.97
N ARG A 431 3.62 2.53 19.01
CA ARG A 431 4.39 2.14 17.84
C ARG A 431 4.82 3.36 17.05
N TYR A 432 3.92 4.30 16.75
CA TYR A 432 4.26 5.54 16.04
C TYR A 432 5.38 6.30 16.75
N ILE A 433 5.26 6.51 18.07
CA ILE A 433 6.28 7.20 18.87
C ILE A 433 7.61 6.44 18.85
N ASN A 434 7.60 5.11 18.97
CA ASN A 434 8.81 4.29 18.85
C ASN A 434 9.48 4.45 17.48
N GLN A 435 8.70 4.57 16.40
CA GLN A 435 9.25 4.83 15.06
C GLN A 435 9.82 6.25 14.94
N VAL A 436 9.24 7.25 15.61
CA VAL A 436 9.80 8.61 15.66
C VAL A 436 11.17 8.62 16.34
N TYR A 437 11.34 7.88 17.45
CA TYR A 437 12.65 7.75 18.11
C TYR A 437 13.74 7.22 17.18
N VAL A 438 13.38 6.28 16.29
CA VAL A 438 14.33 5.62 15.36
C VAL A 438 14.57 6.47 14.12
N HIS A 439 13.50 6.98 13.50
CA HIS A 439 13.54 7.52 12.14
C HIS A 439 13.48 9.04 12.07
N VAL A 440 13.26 9.76 13.17
CA VAL A 440 13.20 11.23 13.20
C VAL A 440 14.23 11.76 14.19
N GLY A 441 14.02 11.52 15.49
CA GLY A 441 14.92 11.97 16.55
C GLY A 441 14.38 11.68 17.94
N THR A 442 15.24 11.87 18.94
CA THR A 442 14.97 11.55 20.35
C THR A 442 14.80 12.79 21.24
N ASP A 443 14.77 13.99 20.65
CA ASP A 443 14.61 15.25 21.37
C ASP A 443 13.18 15.38 21.92
N ASP A 444 13.03 15.87 23.15
CA ASP A 444 11.73 15.98 23.82
C ASP A 444 10.72 16.82 23.01
N ASN A 445 11.18 17.85 22.29
CA ASN A 445 10.32 18.64 21.41
C ASN A 445 9.79 17.81 20.22
N VAL A 446 10.64 16.97 19.62
CA VAL A 446 10.25 16.06 18.52
C VAL A 446 9.24 15.03 19.02
N ILE A 447 9.45 14.50 20.22
CA ILE A 447 8.55 13.50 20.82
C ILE A 447 7.21 14.14 21.22
N ASN A 448 7.23 15.32 21.83
CA ASN A 448 6.01 16.07 22.14
C ASN A 448 5.23 16.42 20.87
N GLN A 449 5.92 16.83 19.79
CA GLN A 449 5.31 17.07 18.49
C GLN A 449 4.70 15.80 17.89
N ALA A 450 5.34 14.64 18.05
CA ALA A 450 4.78 13.36 17.61
C ALA A 450 3.53 12.98 18.40
N LEU A 451 3.52 13.20 19.71
CA LEU A 451 2.34 13.00 20.56
C LEU A 451 1.20 13.95 20.17
N ASP A 452 1.52 15.21 19.94
CA ASP A 452 0.58 16.23 19.45
C ASP A 452 -0.10 15.75 18.15
N PHE A 453 0.67 15.18 17.21
CA PHE A 453 0.13 14.57 16.00
C PHE A 453 -0.73 13.35 16.28
N GLN A 454 -0.31 12.43 17.15
CA GLN A 454 -1.07 11.21 17.43
C GLN A 454 -2.39 11.48 18.16
N PHE A 455 -2.45 12.52 19.00
CA PHE A 455 -3.69 12.95 19.61
C PHE A 455 -4.72 13.38 18.55
N ILE A 456 -4.32 14.22 17.60
CA ILE A 456 -5.23 14.69 16.55
C ILE A 456 -5.48 13.65 15.45
N GLN A 457 -4.56 12.71 15.19
CA GLN A 457 -4.67 11.75 14.08
C GLN A 457 -5.36 10.45 14.46
N LYS A 458 -5.28 10.08 15.75
CA LYS A 458 -5.63 8.74 16.21
C LYS A 458 -6.55 8.73 17.42
N VAL A 459 -6.32 9.61 18.41
CA VAL A 459 -7.07 9.57 19.67
C VAL A 459 -8.39 10.32 19.58
N PHE A 460 -8.35 11.56 19.06
CA PHE A 460 -9.49 12.48 19.07
C PHE A 460 -10.39 12.49 17.83
N PRO A 461 -10.06 11.94 16.64
CA PRO A 461 -10.97 11.94 15.50
C PRO A 461 -12.36 11.33 15.73
N LYS A 462 -12.50 10.45 16.72
CA LYS A 462 -13.78 9.85 17.13
C LYS A 462 -14.68 10.78 17.95
N LEU A 463 -14.17 11.92 18.43
CA LEU A 463 -14.94 12.88 19.23
C LEU A 463 -15.96 13.60 18.33
N ASN A 464 -17.19 13.11 18.33
CA ASN A 464 -18.30 13.65 17.55
C ASN A 464 -19.56 13.60 18.42
N GLY A 465 -20.27 14.73 18.54
CA GLY A 465 -21.39 14.77 19.47
C GLY A 465 -21.98 16.15 19.72
N THR A 466 -23.09 16.15 20.45
CA THR A 466 -23.80 17.36 20.87
C THR A 466 -23.14 17.98 22.10
N TYR A 467 -23.57 19.21 22.43
CA TYR A 467 -23.11 19.94 23.61
C TYR A 467 -23.11 19.10 24.89
N ALA A 468 -24.21 18.38 25.13
CA ALA A 468 -24.40 17.55 26.33
C ALA A 468 -23.36 16.42 26.48
N VAL A 469 -22.77 15.97 25.37
CA VAL A 469 -21.78 14.87 25.37
C VAL A 469 -20.36 15.41 25.41
N LEU A 470 -20.07 16.48 24.67
CA LEU A 470 -18.70 16.91 24.42
C LEU A 470 -18.20 18.06 25.30
N GLU A 471 -19.07 18.86 25.92
CA GLU A 471 -18.63 20.07 26.64
C GLU A 471 -17.62 19.77 27.75
N GLN A 472 -17.97 18.88 28.67
CA GLN A 472 -17.11 18.53 29.82
C GLN A 472 -15.81 17.82 29.38
N PRO A 473 -15.84 16.76 28.53
CA PRO A 473 -14.59 16.13 28.10
C PRO A 473 -13.66 17.09 27.37
N LEU A 474 -14.18 17.96 26.50
CA LEU A 474 -13.34 18.96 25.81
C LEU A 474 -12.74 19.96 26.80
N LYS A 475 -13.51 20.42 27.79
CA LYS A 475 -13.03 21.32 28.84
C LYS A 475 -11.91 20.67 29.66
N GLU A 476 -12.10 19.43 30.11
CA GLU A 476 -11.09 18.71 30.91
C GLU A 476 -9.80 18.47 30.13
N LEU A 477 -9.90 18.05 28.86
CA LEU A 477 -8.74 17.89 27.99
C LEU A 477 -8.01 19.21 27.75
N LEU A 478 -8.75 20.31 27.52
CA LEU A 478 -8.17 21.63 27.32
C LEU A 478 -7.38 22.09 28.54
N LEU A 479 -7.95 21.95 29.74
CA LEU A 479 -7.26 22.32 30.98
C LEU A 479 -6.05 21.41 31.24
N TYR A 480 -6.15 20.11 30.94
CA TYR A 480 -5.05 19.17 31.07
C TYR A 480 -3.86 19.53 30.16
N PHE A 481 -4.09 19.68 28.84
CA PHE A 481 -2.99 19.95 27.89
C PHE A 481 -2.42 21.36 27.96
N SER A 482 -3.21 22.34 28.42
CA SER A 482 -2.73 23.72 28.58
C SER A 482 -2.08 23.99 29.93
N GLU A 483 -2.26 23.10 30.92
CA GLU A 483 -1.85 23.30 32.31
C GLU A 483 -2.42 24.60 32.92
N THR A 484 -3.56 25.08 32.42
CA THR A 484 -4.25 26.28 32.89
C THR A 484 -5.46 25.93 33.76
N LYS A 485 -6.00 26.93 34.46
CA LYS A 485 -7.23 26.79 35.27
C LYS A 485 -8.51 27.17 34.52
N GLU A 486 -8.39 28.04 33.53
CA GLU A 486 -9.51 28.63 32.81
C GLU A 486 -9.26 28.58 31.30
N ILE A 487 -10.28 28.19 30.52
CA ILE A 487 -10.16 28.03 29.06
C ILE A 487 -9.74 29.33 28.37
N TYR A 488 -10.17 30.49 28.88
CA TYR A 488 -9.91 31.80 28.28
C TYR A 488 -8.44 32.21 28.31
N ASP A 489 -7.64 31.61 29.20
CA ASP A 489 -6.21 31.92 29.36
C ASP A 489 -5.33 31.08 28.42
N ILE A 490 -5.91 30.10 27.72
CA ILE A 490 -5.17 29.14 26.90
C ILE A 490 -4.58 29.84 25.66
N GLN A 491 -3.26 29.76 25.53
CA GLN A 491 -2.50 30.14 24.33
C GLN A 491 -1.87 28.87 23.74
N PRO A 492 -2.40 28.32 22.61
CA PRO A 492 -1.95 27.05 22.07
C PRO A 492 -0.43 26.98 21.84
N GLU A 493 0.16 28.04 21.30
CA GLU A 493 1.59 28.13 20.96
C GLU A 493 2.51 28.06 22.19
N GLY A 494 1.99 28.34 23.39
CA GLY A 494 2.72 28.24 24.65
C GLY A 494 2.71 26.84 25.28
N THR A 495 1.99 25.88 24.68
CA THR A 495 1.84 24.51 25.19
C THR A 495 2.80 23.54 24.51
N ASN A 496 3.01 22.37 25.12
CA ASN A 496 3.73 21.27 24.48
C ASN A 496 2.94 20.63 23.32
N TYR A 497 1.64 20.91 23.20
CA TYR A 497 0.72 20.28 22.23
C TYR A 497 -0.11 21.32 21.46
N PRO A 498 0.55 22.24 20.73
CA PRO A 498 -0.12 23.40 20.14
C PRO A 498 -1.21 23.02 19.13
N LYS A 499 -1.04 21.95 18.34
CA LYS A 499 -2.06 21.54 17.35
C LYS A 499 -3.28 20.93 18.02
N THR A 500 -3.07 20.06 19.00
CA THR A 500 -4.12 19.44 19.81
C THR A 500 -4.94 20.51 20.51
N VAL A 501 -4.29 21.41 21.25
CA VAL A 501 -4.98 22.48 21.99
C VAL A 501 -5.74 23.40 21.03
N SER A 502 -5.13 23.78 19.90
CA SER A 502 -5.80 24.59 18.88
C SER A 502 -7.06 23.92 18.34
N LYS A 503 -7.00 22.63 18.01
CA LYS A 503 -8.14 21.88 17.46
C LYS A 503 -9.24 21.69 18.51
N LEU A 504 -8.89 21.32 19.74
CA LEU A 504 -9.85 21.20 20.84
C LEU A 504 -10.55 22.54 21.14
N LEU A 505 -9.83 23.67 21.09
CA LEU A 505 -10.43 25.00 21.25
C LEU A 505 -11.41 25.34 20.12
N ARG A 506 -11.06 25.02 18.86
CA ARG A 506 -11.97 25.21 17.71
C ARG A 506 -13.24 24.38 17.89
N MET A 507 -13.10 23.11 18.29
CA MET A 507 -14.24 22.24 18.58
C MET A 507 -15.10 22.77 19.72
N TYR A 508 -14.50 23.20 20.83
CA TYR A 508 -15.23 23.76 21.97
C TYR A 508 -16.02 25.02 21.57
N LYS A 509 -15.41 25.93 20.78
CA LYS A 509 -16.10 27.11 20.24
C LYS A 509 -17.24 26.74 19.28
N SER A 510 -17.03 25.75 18.41
CA SER A 510 -18.07 25.25 17.51
C SER A 510 -19.25 24.66 18.29
N LEU A 511 -18.95 23.91 19.36
CA LEU A 511 -19.95 23.31 20.24
C LEU A 511 -20.81 24.38 20.92
N SER A 512 -20.19 25.45 21.46
CA SER A 512 -20.92 26.56 22.09
C SER A 512 -21.78 27.37 21.12
N THR A 513 -21.41 27.42 19.84
CA THR A 513 -22.10 28.23 18.82
C THR A 513 -23.16 27.46 18.05
N LYS A 514 -22.89 26.21 17.68
CA LYS A 514 -23.75 25.36 16.84
C LYS A 514 -24.48 24.26 17.62
N GLY A 515 -24.11 23.98 18.87
CA GLY A 515 -24.67 22.90 19.70
C GLY A 515 -24.20 21.49 19.34
N HIS A 516 -23.35 21.36 18.31
CA HIS A 516 -22.74 20.12 17.84
C HIS A 516 -21.30 20.41 17.38
N ALA A 517 -20.41 19.42 17.53
CA ALA A 517 -19.07 19.48 16.98
C ALA A 517 -18.64 18.08 16.50
N SER A 518 -17.94 18.07 15.37
CA SER A 518 -17.20 16.92 14.86
C SER A 518 -15.71 17.23 14.85
N PHE A 519 -14.87 16.24 15.17
CA PHE A 519 -13.43 16.42 15.11
C PHE A 519 -12.94 16.56 13.67
N ILE A 520 -13.58 15.89 12.72
CA ILE A 520 -13.13 15.86 11.31
C ILE A 520 -13.58 17.11 10.54
N GLU A 521 -14.47 17.93 11.13
CA GLU A 521 -14.93 19.23 10.62
C GLU A 521 -13.97 20.41 10.88
#